data_AF-A0A655I6S0-F1
#
_entry.id   AF-A0A655I6S0-F1
#
_cell.length_a   1.000
_cell.length_b   1.000
_cell.length_c   1.000
_cell.angle_alpha   90.00
_cell.angle_beta   90.00
_cell.angle_gamma   90.00
#
_symmetry.space_group_name_H-M   'P 1'
#
loop_
_entity.id
_entity.type
_entity.pdbx_description
1 polymer ?
#
loop_
_entity_poly.entity_id
_entity_poly.type
_entity_poly.pdbx_seq_one_letter_code
_entity_poly.pdbx_strand_id
1 'polypeptide(L)'
;MSRPHPPVLTVRSDRSQQCFAAGRDVVVGSDLRADMRVAHPLIARAHLLLRFDRGNWIAIDTIRRAGCSSTASGCRKSTFMTA
;
A
#
# COMPACT_ATOMS: atom_id res chain seq x y z
N MET A 1 -11.82 -24.89 -15.81
CA MET A 1 -10.48 -24.40 -15.40
C MET A 1 -10.66 -23.08 -14.66
N SER A 2 -10.30 -23.00 -13.38
CA SER A 2 -10.41 -21.78 -12.58
C SER A 2 -9.40 -20.75 -13.08
N ARG A 3 -9.88 -19.63 -13.63
CA ARG A 3 -9.03 -18.48 -13.95
C ARG A 3 -8.27 -18.08 -12.67
N PRO A 4 -6.93 -17.96 -12.68
CA PRO A 4 -6.19 -17.49 -11.52
C PRO A 4 -6.78 -16.16 -11.07
N HIS A 5 -7.24 -16.10 -9.82
CA HIS A 5 -7.75 -14.86 -9.26
C HIS A 5 -6.60 -13.86 -9.26
N PRO A 6 -6.79 -12.63 -9.78
CA PRO A 6 -5.72 -11.64 -9.78
C PRO A 6 -5.20 -11.46 -8.34
N PRO A 7 -3.88 -11.34 -8.14
CA PRO A 7 -3.29 -11.29 -6.81
C PRO A 7 -3.85 -10.09 -6.05
N VAL A 8 -4.44 -10.37 -4.89
CA VAL A 8 -5.06 -9.37 -4.02
C VAL A 8 -4.01 -8.88 -3.02
N LEU A 9 -3.84 -7.56 -2.92
CA LEU A 9 -3.05 -6.95 -1.87
C LEU A 9 -3.93 -6.68 -0.66
N THR A 10 -3.58 -7.27 0.48
CA THR A 10 -4.21 -6.94 1.75
C THR A 10 -3.33 -5.93 2.47
N VAL A 11 -3.85 -4.73 2.70
CA VAL A 11 -3.20 -3.69 3.49
C VAL A 11 -3.87 -3.64 4.86
N ARG A 12 -3.08 -3.56 5.94
CA ARG A 12 -3.57 -3.55 7.31
C ARG A 12 -2.88 -2.46 8.13
N SER A 13 -3.65 -1.68 8.86
CA SER A 13 -3.25 -0.73 9.90
C SER A 13 -3.88 -1.14 11.23
N ASP A 14 -3.49 -0.48 12.32
CA ASP A 14 -3.92 -0.84 13.69
C ASP A 14 -5.43 -0.97 13.87
N ARG A 15 -6.24 -0.25 13.06
CA ARG A 15 -7.71 -0.29 13.13
C ARG A 15 -8.41 -0.68 11.83
N SER A 16 -7.69 -0.97 10.76
CA SER A 16 -8.33 -1.17 9.45
C SER A 16 -7.59 -2.17 8.59
N GLN A 17 -8.33 -3.00 7.88
CA GLN A 17 -7.79 -3.91 6.89
C GLN A 17 -8.61 -3.79 5.61
N GLN A 18 -7.94 -3.71 4.47
CA GLN A 18 -8.59 -3.59 3.18
C GLN A 18 -7.86 -4.40 2.12
N CYS A 19 -8.63 -4.95 1.20
CA CYS A 19 -8.15 -5.79 0.10
C CYS A 19 -8.27 -5.03 -1.22
N PHE A 20 -7.22 -5.07 -2.04
CA PHE A 20 -7.16 -4.40 -3.33
C PHE A 20 -6.82 -5.41 -4.43
N ALA A 21 -7.60 -5.38 -5.50
CA ALA A 21 -7.28 -6.14 -6.71
C ALA A 21 -6.18 -5.45 -7.50
N ALA A 22 -5.34 -6.25 -8.16
CA ALA A 22 -4.40 -5.74 -9.15
C ALA A 22 -5.14 -5.00 -10.28
N GLY A 23 -4.54 -3.92 -10.79
CA GLY A 23 -5.02 -3.19 -11.98
C GLY A 23 -5.21 -1.68 -11.81
N ARG A 24 -5.24 -1.16 -10.58
CA ARG A 24 -5.16 0.28 -10.31
C ARG A 24 -4.10 0.58 -9.26
N ASP A 25 -3.58 1.79 -9.28
CA ASP A 25 -2.78 2.30 -8.19
C ASP A 25 -3.67 2.50 -6.95
N VAL A 26 -3.12 2.18 -5.78
CA VAL A 26 -3.80 2.33 -4.49
C VAL A 26 -3.04 3.34 -3.67
N VAL A 27 -3.72 4.40 -3.24
CA VAL A 27 -3.14 5.43 -2.38
C VAL A 27 -3.44 5.13 -0.92
N VAL A 28 -2.40 5.06 -0.10
CA VAL A 28 -2.52 4.96 1.36
C VAL A 28 -2.04 6.26 1.98
N GLY A 29 -2.85 6.85 2.86
CA GLY A 29 -2.51 8.11 3.51
C GLY A 29 -3.58 8.60 4.46
N SER A 30 -3.38 9.79 5.03
CA SER A 30 -4.34 10.38 5.98
C SER A 30 -5.47 11.17 5.32
N ASP A 31 -5.42 11.35 4.00
CA ASP A 31 -6.44 12.05 3.23
C ASP A 31 -7.75 11.24 3.12
N LEU A 32 -8.89 11.95 3.00
CA LEU A 32 -10.21 11.33 2.80
C LEU A 32 -10.36 10.71 1.41
N ARG A 33 -9.57 11.18 0.42
CA ARG A 33 -9.57 10.68 -0.95
C ARG A 33 -8.61 9.50 -1.14
N ALA A 34 -7.83 9.13 -0.12
CA ALA A 34 -6.98 7.96 -0.17
C ALA A 34 -7.85 6.69 -0.23
N ASP A 35 -7.45 5.72 -1.06
CA ASP A 35 -8.12 4.42 -1.15
C ASP A 35 -8.14 3.69 0.20
N MET A 36 -7.05 3.81 0.96
CA MET A 36 -6.99 3.43 2.36
C MET A 36 -6.62 4.63 3.23
N ARG A 37 -7.59 5.08 4.02
CA ARG A 37 -7.39 6.16 4.98
C ARG A 37 -6.77 5.63 6.26
N VAL A 38 -5.65 6.20 6.66
CA VAL A 38 -5.04 6.00 7.98
C VAL A 38 -5.04 7.34 8.71
N ALA A 39 -6.00 7.54 9.61
CA ALA A 39 -6.22 8.79 10.31
C ALA A 39 -5.19 8.98 11.45
N HIS A 40 -3.93 9.23 11.09
CA HIS A 40 -2.84 9.47 12.03
C HIS A 40 -2.08 10.78 11.69
N PRO A 41 -1.73 11.63 12.66
CA PRO A 41 -1.02 12.90 12.42
C PRO A 41 0.36 12.79 11.76
N LEU A 42 1.06 11.64 11.88
CA LEU A 42 2.39 11.43 11.29
C LEU A 42 2.32 10.92 9.84
N ILE A 43 1.14 10.59 9.35
CA ILE A 43 0.93 10.02 8.03
C ILE A 43 0.59 11.16 7.05
N ALA A 44 1.37 11.25 5.97
CA ALA A 44 1.14 12.21 4.92
C ALA A 44 -0.21 11.98 4.21
N ARG A 45 -0.72 13.03 3.54
CA ARG A 45 -1.98 12.96 2.78
C ARG A 45 -1.96 11.83 1.74
N ALA A 46 -0.87 11.73 0.99
CA ALA A 46 -0.49 10.58 0.18
C ALA A 46 0.88 10.10 0.69
N HIS A 47 0.89 8.97 1.39
CA HIS A 47 2.07 8.45 2.06
C HIS A 47 2.71 7.33 1.23
N LEU A 48 1.90 6.36 0.78
CA LEU A 48 2.33 5.28 -0.11
C LEU A 48 1.44 5.25 -1.35
N LEU A 49 2.08 5.03 -2.49
CA LEU A 49 1.44 4.60 -3.73
C LEU A 49 1.77 3.13 -3.93
N LEU A 50 0.76 2.28 -3.92
CA LEU A 50 0.90 0.84 -4.16
C LEU A 50 0.48 0.57 -5.60
N ARG A 51 1.43 0.10 -6.41
CA ARG A 51 1.22 -0.20 -7.84
C ARG A 51 1.45 -1.68 -8.09
N PHE A 52 0.61 -2.30 -8.89
CA PHE A 52 0.88 -3.63 -9.40
C PHE A 52 1.65 -3.53 -10.72
N ASP A 53 2.90 -4.01 -10.75
CA ASP A 53 3.76 -4.03 -11.94
C ASP A 53 4.32 -5.44 -12.14
N ARG A 54 4.27 -5.93 -13.39
CA ARG A 54 4.88 -7.21 -13.83
C ARG A 54 4.64 -8.39 -12.88
N GLY A 55 3.44 -8.51 -12.32
CA GLY A 55 3.08 -9.63 -11.44
C GLY A 55 3.37 -9.40 -9.96
N ASN A 56 3.89 -8.23 -9.57
CA ASN A 56 4.25 -7.91 -8.20
C ASN A 56 3.69 -6.57 -7.73
N TRP A 57 3.42 -6.46 -6.44
CA TRP A 57 3.04 -5.20 -5.82
C TRP A 57 4.29 -4.40 -5.44
N ILE A 58 4.33 -3.15 -5.86
CA ILE A 58 5.40 -2.18 -5.59
C ILE A 58 4.83 -1.12 -4.65
N ALA A 59 5.52 -0.88 -3.54
CA ALA A 59 5.24 0.26 -2.67
C ALA A 59 6.20 1.41 -3.00
N ILE A 60 5.64 2.56 -3.36
CA ILE A 60 6.37 3.78 -3.65
C ILE A 60 6.04 4.76 -2.53
N ASP A 61 7.03 5.09 -1.72
CA ASP A 61 6.90 6.13 -0.71
C ASP A 61 6.91 7.50 -1.41
N THR A 62 5.85 8.28 -1.20
CA THR A 62 5.67 9.61 -1.80
C THR A 62 6.12 10.73 -0.86
N ILE A 63 6.41 10.42 0.40
CA ILE A 63 6.93 11.40 1.35
C ILE A 63 8.43 11.52 1.15
N ARG A 64 8.88 12.72 0.77
CA ARG A 64 10.28 13.08 0.93
C ARG A 64 10.62 13.17 2.42
N ARG A 65 11.04 12.07 3.02
CA ARG A 65 12.08 12.09 4.06
C ARG A 65 13.34 11.52 3.41
N ALA A 66 14.44 12.25 3.52
CA ALA A 66 15.72 11.80 3.01
C ALA A 66 16.00 10.36 3.49
N GLY A 67 16.17 9.43 2.54
CA GLY A 67 16.88 8.17 2.78
C GLY A 67 16.08 6.93 3.21
N CYS A 68 15.10 6.45 2.43
CA CYS A 68 14.70 5.04 2.54
C CYS A 68 14.18 4.44 1.21
N SER A 69 15.05 3.76 0.47
CA SER A 69 14.68 2.97 -0.72
C SER A 69 14.52 1.49 -0.34
N SER A 70 13.29 0.97 -0.30
CA SER A 70 13.05 -0.47 -0.10
C SER A 70 12.36 -1.08 -1.31
N THR A 71 13.09 -1.81 -2.13
CA THR A 71 12.57 -2.57 -3.28
C THR A 71 11.66 -3.71 -2.80
N ALA A 72 10.37 -3.65 -3.14
CA ALA A 72 9.33 -4.56 -2.65
C ALA A 72 9.25 -5.89 -3.44
N SER A 73 10.37 -6.59 -3.61
CA SER A 73 10.40 -7.92 -4.24
C SER A 73 10.68 -8.97 -3.15
N GLY A 74 9.65 -9.73 -2.75
CA GLY A 74 9.77 -10.84 -1.79
C GLY A 74 9.24 -10.57 -0.38
N CYS A 75 8.50 -9.50 -0.19
CA CYS A 75 7.97 -9.15 1.11
C CYS A 75 6.65 -9.87 1.40
N ARG A 76 6.68 -10.89 2.27
CA ARG A 76 5.58 -11.16 3.23
C ARG A 76 5.39 -9.95 4.18
N LYS A 77 5.36 -8.72 3.65
CA LYS A 77 5.12 -7.51 4.41
C LYS A 77 3.61 -7.35 4.49
N SER A 78 3.05 -7.86 5.59
CA SER A 78 2.18 -6.96 6.35
C SER A 78 2.99 -5.67 6.51
N THR A 79 2.72 -4.67 5.68
CA THR A 79 3.15 -3.31 5.97
C THR A 79 2.37 -2.95 7.22
N PHE A 80 2.90 -3.34 8.38
CA PHE A 80 2.48 -2.80 9.65
C PHE A 80 2.86 -1.33 9.59
N MET A 81 1.93 -0.48 9.15
CA MET A 81 1.89 0.88 9.66
C MET A 81 1.47 0.75 11.12
N THR A 82 2.41 0.32 11.97
CA THR A 82 2.30 0.59 13.40
C THR A 82 2.77 2.03 13.53
N ALA A 83 1.83 2.94 13.72
CA ALA A 83 2.11 4.31 14.10
C ALA A 83 1.56 4.52 15.50
#